data_AF-A0A6N6MJ83-F1
#
_entry.id   AF-A0A6N6MJ83-F1
#
_cell.length_a   1.000
_cell.length_b   1.000
_cell.length_c   1.000
_cell.angle_alpha   90.00
_cell.angle_beta   90.00
_cell.angle_gamma   90.00
#
_symmetry.space_group_name_H-M   'P 1'
#
loop_
_entity.id
_entity.type
_entity.pdbx_description
1 polymer ?
#
loop_
_entity_poly.entity_id
_entity_poly.type
_entity_poly.pdbx_seq_one_letter_code
_entity_poly.pdbx_strand_id
1 'polypeptide(L)'
;MSLLTRQRRTHSLKWPQVVSQRPNSAFCRSQDVVSGNSRRRVRFRGRGRGRADNAQVHPFCPGSKGNRMITDRRSILAGIALVAATPAFAQSASPTSRATLAAAPTDIKMAAQFYSAVIPRAEMSLSTSQLGVEKATNHNAHEFAGFELGEAITVNMVMKDILVTVPPRDKSAEKALVEKMTADKGAAFDRAYIAFQLENHEFLRDLADGFLANSAGATDPAEKQGRHLAAVMLAVFKEHVAICKRISGELKA
;
A
#
# COMPACT_ATOMS: atom_id res chain seq x y z
N MET A 1 -13.93 54.41 -17.87
CA MET A 1 -14.02 53.09 -18.55
C MET A 1 -12.61 52.59 -18.79
N SER A 2 -12.12 51.65 -17.97
CA SER A 2 -10.75 51.11 -18.09
C SER A 2 -10.83 49.58 -18.12
N LEU A 3 -10.41 49.00 -19.24
CA LEU A 3 -10.47 47.57 -19.55
C LEU A 3 -9.21 46.89 -19.00
N LEU A 4 -9.38 46.03 -17.99
CA LEU A 4 -8.33 45.15 -17.48
C LEU A 4 -8.35 43.82 -18.24
N THR A 5 -7.36 43.62 -19.10
CA THR A 5 -7.13 42.38 -19.84
C THR A 5 -6.45 41.35 -18.93
N ARG A 6 -7.16 40.27 -18.59
CA ARG A 6 -6.68 39.18 -17.74
C ARG A 6 -5.89 38.16 -18.57
N GLN A 7 -4.57 38.14 -18.40
CA GLN A 7 -3.67 37.19 -19.06
C GLN A 7 -3.70 35.83 -18.33
N ARG A 8 -4.25 34.79 -18.98
CA ARG A 8 -4.19 33.41 -18.47
C ARG A 8 -2.83 32.81 -18.82
N ARG A 9 -2.03 32.47 -17.79
CA ARG A 9 -0.86 31.58 -17.93
C ARG A 9 -1.34 30.13 -17.85
N THR A 10 -1.14 29.38 -18.92
CA THR A 10 -1.28 27.92 -18.93
C THR A 10 0.06 27.32 -18.52
N HIS A 11 0.12 26.75 -17.31
CA HIS A 11 1.25 25.91 -16.90
C HIS A 11 1.01 24.49 -17.41
N SER A 12 1.82 24.07 -18.39
CA SER A 12 1.87 22.69 -18.88
C SER A 12 2.64 21.84 -17.88
N LEU A 13 1.90 21.05 -17.09
CA LEU A 13 2.47 20.03 -16.21
C LEU A 13 2.87 18.81 -17.05
N LYS A 14 4.18 18.61 -17.24
CA LYS A 14 4.73 17.37 -17.78
C LYS A 14 4.62 16.28 -16.72
N TRP A 15 3.80 15.26 -16.98
CA TRP A 15 3.73 14.05 -16.19
C TRP A 15 4.94 13.14 -16.49
N PRO A 16 5.56 12.51 -15.47
CA PRO A 16 6.51 11.42 -15.72
C PRO A 16 5.76 10.23 -16.34
N GLN A 17 6.30 9.71 -17.44
CA GLN A 17 5.80 8.47 -18.04
C GLN A 17 6.08 7.31 -17.08
N VAL A 18 5.03 6.83 -16.42
CA VAL A 18 5.05 5.52 -15.77
C VAL A 18 5.09 4.48 -16.88
N VAL A 19 6.21 3.77 -16.99
CA VAL A 19 6.36 2.62 -17.88
C VAL A 19 5.45 1.52 -17.36
N SER A 20 4.25 1.42 -17.97
CA SER A 20 3.35 0.29 -17.81
C SER A 20 4.05 -0.98 -18.32
N GLN A 21 4.61 -1.77 -17.41
CA GLN A 21 4.89 -3.16 -17.70
C GLN A 21 3.55 -3.88 -17.79
N ARG A 22 3.16 -4.22 -19.02
CA ARG A 22 1.93 -4.98 -19.27
C ARG A 22 2.06 -6.37 -18.64
N PRO A 23 1.13 -6.79 -17.75
CA PRO A 23 1.03 -8.19 -17.40
C PRO A 23 0.58 -8.99 -18.63
N ASN A 24 1.32 -10.05 -18.93
CA ASN A 24 1.06 -10.99 -20.00
C ASN A 24 -0.19 -11.80 -19.65
N SER A 25 -1.37 -11.22 -19.88
CA SER A 25 -2.66 -11.85 -19.66
C SER A 25 -3.04 -12.65 -20.90
N ALA A 26 -2.78 -13.95 -20.86
CA ALA A 26 -3.44 -14.94 -21.70
C ALA A 26 -4.92 -15.01 -21.30
N PHE A 27 -5.72 -14.10 -21.84
CA PHE A 27 -7.17 -14.09 -21.69
C PHE A 27 -7.77 -15.14 -22.62
N CYS A 28 -8.01 -16.34 -22.10
CA CYS A 28 -8.80 -17.37 -22.78
C CYS A 28 -10.28 -16.95 -22.81
N ARG A 29 -10.79 -16.64 -24.00
CA ARG A 29 -12.22 -16.69 -24.31
C ARG A 29 -12.69 -18.14 -24.32
N SER A 30 -13.71 -18.44 -23.54
CA SER A 30 -14.68 -19.48 -23.88
C SER A 30 -16.02 -19.13 -23.26
N GLN A 31 -16.94 -18.66 -24.10
CA GLN A 31 -18.34 -18.99 -23.94
C GLN A 31 -18.63 -20.01 -25.05
N ASP A 32 -19.20 -21.15 -24.69
CA ASP A 32 -20.51 -21.57 -25.21
C ASP A 32 -20.97 -22.85 -24.51
N VAL A 33 -22.23 -22.81 -24.08
CA VAL A 33 -23.04 -23.94 -23.67
C VAL A 33 -23.46 -24.69 -24.93
N VAL A 34 -23.37 -26.03 -24.94
CA VAL A 34 -24.39 -26.96 -25.51
C VAL A 34 -23.98 -28.42 -25.22
N SER A 35 -24.98 -29.16 -24.76
CA SER A 35 -25.05 -30.60 -24.54
C SER A 35 -24.79 -31.39 -25.84
N GLY A 36 -24.04 -32.50 -25.80
CA GLY A 36 -23.99 -33.41 -26.94
C GLY A 36 -22.80 -34.37 -27.02
N ASN A 37 -23.05 -35.60 -26.57
CA ASN A 37 -22.27 -36.82 -26.76
C ASN A 37 -21.67 -37.01 -28.17
N SER A 38 -20.35 -37.22 -28.30
CA SER A 38 -19.75 -38.22 -29.22
C SER A 38 -18.23 -38.28 -29.17
N ARG A 39 -17.75 -39.53 -29.04
CA ARG A 39 -16.36 -39.97 -29.16
C ARG A 39 -15.76 -39.57 -30.51
N ARG A 40 -14.51 -39.08 -30.51
CA ARG A 40 -13.53 -39.34 -31.58
C ARG A 40 -12.11 -39.06 -31.08
N ARG A 41 -11.30 -40.13 -31.01
CA ARG A 41 -9.83 -40.07 -30.90
C ARG A 41 -9.27 -39.56 -32.22
N VAL A 42 -8.42 -38.54 -32.18
CA VAL A 42 -7.49 -38.22 -33.27
C VAL A 42 -6.09 -38.09 -32.66
N ARG A 43 -5.20 -38.99 -33.07
CA ARG A 43 -3.75 -38.90 -32.86
C ARG A 43 -3.21 -37.84 -33.81
N PHE A 44 -2.46 -36.87 -33.31
CA PHE A 44 -1.56 -36.07 -34.14
C PHE A 44 -0.10 -36.39 -33.81
N ARG A 45 0.60 -36.89 -34.84
CA ARG A 45 2.04 -37.12 -34.94
C ARG A 45 2.59 -36.00 -35.83
N GLY A 46 3.71 -35.40 -35.48
CA GLY A 46 4.48 -34.51 -36.37
C GLY A 46 5.34 -33.53 -35.55
N ARG A 47 6.59 -33.86 -35.20
CA ARG A 47 7.82 -33.59 -35.98
C ARG A 47 7.91 -32.16 -36.52
N GLY A 48 8.78 -31.37 -35.88
CA GLY A 48 9.37 -30.14 -36.42
C GLY A 48 10.63 -29.80 -35.64
N ARG A 49 11.79 -30.27 -36.15
CA ARG A 49 13.12 -29.88 -35.68
C ARG A 49 13.43 -28.50 -36.29
N GLY A 50 13.78 -27.53 -35.46
CA GLY A 50 14.31 -26.24 -35.87
C GLY A 50 15.49 -25.88 -34.98
N ARG A 51 16.68 -26.19 -35.47
CA ARG A 51 18.00 -25.89 -34.90
C ARG A 51 18.41 -24.51 -35.42
N ALA A 52 18.70 -23.57 -34.53
CA ALA A 52 19.48 -22.39 -34.85
C ALA A 52 20.41 -22.13 -33.67
N ASP A 53 21.65 -22.55 -33.88
CA ASP A 53 22.80 -22.22 -33.08
C ASP A 53 23.01 -20.70 -33.16
N ASN A 54 23.13 -20.01 -32.02
CA ASN A 54 23.91 -18.77 -32.01
C ASN A 54 24.70 -18.67 -30.71
N ALA A 55 25.98 -18.97 -30.84
CA ALA A 55 26.99 -18.81 -29.82
C ALA A 55 27.33 -17.32 -29.69
N GLN A 56 27.24 -16.77 -28.49
CA GLN A 56 28.10 -15.67 -28.09
C GLN A 56 28.56 -15.90 -26.65
N VAL A 57 29.74 -16.49 -26.59
CA VAL A 57 30.57 -16.63 -25.41
C VAL A 57 31.26 -15.28 -25.23
N HIS A 58 31.00 -14.60 -24.11
CA HIS A 58 31.85 -13.49 -23.66
C HIS A 58 32.62 -13.92 -22.41
N PRO A 59 33.91 -13.58 -22.32
CA PRO A 59 34.81 -14.05 -21.27
C PRO A 59 34.63 -13.30 -19.95
N PHE A 60 34.55 -14.10 -18.88
CA PHE A 60 35.32 -14.00 -17.64
C PHE A 60 36.11 -12.69 -17.40
N CYS A 61 35.64 -11.88 -16.44
CA CYS A 61 36.48 -10.92 -15.72
C CYS A 61 36.64 -11.40 -14.27
N PRO A 62 37.85 -11.83 -13.85
CA PRO A 62 38.14 -12.09 -12.44
C PRO A 62 38.74 -10.86 -11.77
N GLY A 63 38.26 -10.56 -10.56
CA GLY A 63 39.06 -9.87 -9.55
C GLY A 63 38.73 -8.40 -9.31
N SER A 64 37.99 -8.14 -8.24
CA SER A 64 38.34 -7.03 -7.35
C SER A 64 38.50 -7.55 -5.94
N LYS A 65 39.73 -7.39 -5.45
CA LYS A 65 40.25 -7.81 -4.16
C LYS A 65 39.61 -6.94 -3.06
N GLY A 66 39.36 -7.57 -1.92
CA GLY A 66 38.62 -6.99 -0.82
C GLY A 66 39.27 -5.74 -0.20
N ASN A 67 38.40 -4.97 0.46
CA ASN A 67 38.77 -4.24 1.66
C ASN A 67 37.79 -4.66 2.76
N ARG A 68 38.25 -5.67 3.52
CA ARG A 68 37.67 -6.11 4.78
C ARG A 68 37.93 -4.98 5.78
N MET A 69 36.96 -4.09 6.01
CA MET A 69 37.04 -3.17 7.14
C MET A 69 36.78 -3.98 8.42
N ILE A 70 37.87 -4.47 8.99
CA ILE A 70 37.94 -4.98 10.35
C ILE A 70 37.81 -3.76 11.25
N THR A 71 36.63 -3.53 11.82
CA THR A 71 36.53 -2.61 12.95
C THR A 71 36.82 -3.42 14.21
N ASP A 72 37.92 -3.02 14.84
CA ASP A 72 38.55 -3.65 15.98
C ASP A 72 37.64 -3.66 17.21
N ARG A 73 37.63 -4.80 17.90
CA ARG A 73 36.83 -5.10 19.10
C ARG A 73 37.63 -4.72 20.35
N ARG A 74 37.94 -3.43 20.49
CA ARG A 74 38.72 -2.94 21.63
C ARG A 74 38.14 -1.64 22.14
N SER A 75 37.25 -1.75 23.14
CA SER A 75 37.06 -0.70 24.14
C SER A 75 36.37 -1.27 25.39
N ILE A 76 37.22 -1.81 26.27
CA ILE A 76 37.30 -1.50 27.70
C ILE A 76 36.04 -1.73 28.55
N LEU A 77 36.05 -2.90 29.19
CA LEU A 77 35.54 -3.14 30.55
C LEU A 77 36.48 -2.44 31.56
N ALA A 78 35.95 -1.52 32.37
CA ALA A 78 36.41 -1.29 33.75
C ALA A 78 35.53 -0.20 34.40
N GLY A 79 34.89 -0.52 35.53
CA GLY A 79 34.25 0.49 36.37
C GLY A 79 33.13 -0.06 37.24
N ILE A 80 33.48 -0.86 38.25
CA ILE A 80 32.61 -1.15 39.40
C ILE A 80 32.75 0.03 40.38
N ALA A 81 31.64 0.66 40.76
CA ALA A 81 31.53 1.39 42.02
C ALA A 81 30.12 1.20 42.61
N LEU A 82 30.12 0.99 43.91
CA LEU A 82 29.07 0.41 44.75
C LEU A 82 28.23 1.52 45.45
N VAL A 83 26.96 1.20 45.75
CA VAL A 83 26.07 1.79 46.78
C VAL A 83 25.46 3.18 46.54
N ALA A 84 24.13 3.24 46.38
CA ALA A 84 23.23 3.80 47.39
C ALA A 84 21.75 3.71 46.98
N ALA A 85 20.93 3.27 47.94
CA ALA A 85 19.52 3.58 48.19
C ALA A 85 18.57 3.81 46.99
N THR A 86 17.58 2.92 46.93
CA THR A 86 16.34 3.04 46.17
C THR A 86 15.68 4.42 46.28
N PRO A 87 15.23 4.97 45.13
CA PRO A 87 13.89 5.51 45.04
C PRO A 87 13.04 4.60 44.14
N ALA A 88 11.78 4.49 44.51
CA ALA A 88 10.75 3.72 43.84
C ALA A 88 10.86 3.79 42.30
N PHE A 89 10.72 2.62 41.66
CA PHE A 89 10.31 2.57 40.26
C PHE A 89 8.93 3.22 40.16
N ALA A 90 8.90 4.53 39.99
CA ALA A 90 7.84 5.17 39.24
C ALA A 90 7.96 4.57 37.83
N GLN A 91 7.17 3.53 37.60
CA GLN A 91 6.88 3.00 36.30
C GLN A 91 6.20 4.15 35.55
N SER A 92 7.02 5.03 34.97
CA SER A 92 6.65 5.79 33.79
C SER A 92 6.40 4.73 32.73
N ALA A 93 5.23 4.09 32.82
CA ALA A 93 4.53 3.67 31.65
C ALA A 93 4.45 4.94 30.82
N SER A 94 5.44 5.12 29.93
CA SER A 94 5.22 5.94 28.74
C SER A 94 3.82 5.53 28.30
N PRO A 95 2.86 6.46 28.21
CA PRO A 95 1.66 6.14 27.49
C PRO A 95 2.22 5.64 26.17
N THR A 96 2.10 4.34 25.96
CA THR A 96 2.22 3.79 24.63
C THR A 96 1.01 4.44 24.03
N SER A 97 1.22 5.62 23.45
CA SER A 97 0.45 6.13 22.35
C SER A 97 0.62 5.04 21.29
N ARG A 98 -0.10 3.93 21.49
CA ARG A 98 -0.97 3.42 20.45
C ARG A 98 -1.57 4.70 19.92
N ALA A 99 -1.06 5.13 18.77
CA ALA A 99 -1.86 5.89 17.85
C ALA A 99 -3.08 5.00 17.66
N THR A 100 -4.06 5.15 18.57
CA THR A 100 -5.31 4.44 18.49
C THR A 100 -5.86 5.00 17.21
N LEU A 101 -5.76 4.21 16.14
CA LEU A 101 -6.49 4.43 14.93
C LEU A 101 -7.94 4.51 15.42
N ALA A 102 -8.44 5.73 15.62
CA ALA A 102 -9.73 5.98 16.25
C ALA A 102 -10.76 5.07 15.59
N ALA A 103 -11.67 4.47 16.36
CA ALA A 103 -12.72 3.64 15.79
C ALA A 103 -13.45 4.41 14.68
N ALA A 104 -13.85 3.70 13.62
CA ALA A 104 -14.57 4.33 12.51
C ALA A 104 -15.79 5.07 13.06
N PRO A 105 -15.98 6.36 12.75
CA PRO A 105 -17.16 7.08 13.21
C PRO A 105 -18.39 6.45 12.54
N THR A 106 -19.21 5.74 13.33
CA THR A 106 -20.35 4.97 12.80
C THR A 106 -21.55 5.84 12.43
N ASP A 107 -21.49 7.16 12.62
CA ASP A 107 -22.60 8.10 12.35
C ASP A 107 -22.29 9.09 11.20
N ILE A 108 -21.34 8.75 10.32
CA ILE A 108 -21.05 9.59 9.15
C ILE A 108 -22.20 9.46 8.15
N LYS A 109 -22.84 10.60 7.85
CA LYS A 109 -23.98 10.71 6.93
C LYS A 109 -23.69 11.56 5.70
N MET A 110 -22.68 12.43 5.78
CA MET A 110 -22.33 13.37 4.71
C MET A 110 -21.05 12.95 3.99
N ALA A 111 -21.03 13.10 2.66
CA ALA A 111 -19.89 12.79 1.81
C ALA A 111 -18.63 13.55 2.24
N ALA A 112 -18.77 14.83 2.61
CA ALA A 112 -17.65 15.64 3.10
C ALA A 112 -16.99 15.05 4.37
N GLN A 113 -17.80 14.52 5.29
CA GLN A 113 -17.31 13.85 6.50
C GLN A 113 -16.61 12.53 6.14
N PHE A 114 -17.18 11.75 5.21
CA PHE A 114 -16.57 10.52 4.71
C PHE A 114 -15.20 10.79 4.09
N TYR A 115 -15.08 11.78 3.20
CA TYR A 115 -13.79 12.13 2.57
C TYR A 115 -12.76 12.59 3.59
N SER A 116 -13.16 13.40 4.58
CA SER A 116 -12.29 13.88 5.65
C SER A 116 -11.73 12.73 6.50
N ALA A 117 -12.50 11.66 6.68
CA ALA A 117 -12.08 10.46 7.39
C ALA A 117 -11.19 9.54 6.54
N VAL A 118 -11.39 9.49 5.21
CA VAL A 118 -10.60 8.66 4.29
C VAL A 118 -9.20 9.23 4.03
N ILE A 119 -9.07 10.54 3.78
CA ILE A 119 -7.79 11.16 3.37
C ILE A 119 -6.61 10.81 4.27
N PRO A 120 -6.66 11.00 5.61
CA PRO A 120 -5.50 10.71 6.44
C PRO A 120 -5.06 9.23 6.37
N ARG A 121 -6.01 8.30 6.15
CA ARG A 121 -5.74 6.87 6.00
C ARG A 121 -5.15 6.55 4.63
N ALA A 122 -5.65 7.19 3.57
CA ALA A 122 -5.09 7.07 2.23
C ALA A 122 -3.67 7.62 2.14
N GLU A 123 -3.36 8.73 2.83
CA GLU A 123 -2.00 9.28 2.87
C GLU A 123 -1.03 8.40 3.67
N MET A 124 -1.47 7.80 4.78
CA MET A 124 -0.65 6.79 5.46
C MET A 124 -0.38 5.59 4.56
N SER A 125 -1.42 5.06 3.89
CA SER A 125 -1.27 3.92 2.96
C SER A 125 -0.29 4.21 1.82
N LEU A 126 -0.29 5.46 1.31
CA LEU A 126 0.68 5.93 0.33
C LEU A 126 2.11 5.86 0.89
N SER A 127 2.35 6.45 2.07
CA SER A 127 3.68 6.49 2.69
C SER A 127 4.22 5.11 3.05
N THR A 128 3.37 4.21 3.57
CA THR A 128 3.77 2.86 3.96
C THR A 128 3.97 1.96 2.74
N SER A 129 3.22 2.15 1.67
CA SER A 129 3.37 1.36 0.44
C SER A 129 4.59 1.77 -0.38
N GLN A 130 5.02 3.04 -0.29
CA GLN A 130 6.34 3.45 -0.79
C GLN A 130 7.45 2.64 -0.09
N LEU A 131 7.42 2.55 1.24
CA LEU A 131 8.33 1.69 1.98
C LEU A 131 8.15 0.21 1.62
N GLY A 132 6.91 -0.24 1.41
CA GLY A 132 6.58 -1.62 1.04
C GLY A 132 7.27 -2.04 -0.27
N VAL A 133 7.16 -1.22 -1.31
CA VAL A 133 7.82 -1.45 -2.59
C VAL A 133 9.35 -1.45 -2.45
N GLU A 134 9.91 -0.64 -1.56
CA GLU A 134 11.36 -0.56 -1.38
C GLU A 134 11.94 -1.69 -0.53
N LYS A 135 11.20 -2.16 0.49
CA LYS A 135 11.76 -2.96 1.58
C LYS A 135 11.14 -4.34 1.74
N ALA A 136 9.97 -4.60 1.16
CA ALA A 136 9.32 -5.89 1.35
C ALA A 136 10.16 -7.02 0.74
N THR A 137 10.35 -8.08 1.52
CA THR A 137 11.15 -9.25 1.11
C THR A 137 10.29 -10.45 0.74
N ASN A 138 9.10 -10.56 1.31
CA ASN A 138 8.10 -11.53 0.89
C ASN A 138 7.48 -11.10 -0.45
N HIS A 139 7.46 -12.02 -1.42
CA HIS A 139 6.94 -11.76 -2.77
C HIS A 139 5.52 -11.18 -2.76
N ASN A 140 4.61 -11.79 -1.99
CA ASN A 140 3.21 -11.38 -1.98
C ASN A 140 3.01 -10.05 -1.25
N ALA A 141 3.80 -9.77 -0.21
CA ALA A 141 3.79 -8.47 0.46
C ALA A 141 4.30 -7.35 -0.46
N HIS A 142 5.36 -7.62 -1.23
CA HIS A 142 5.90 -6.68 -2.21
C HIS A 142 4.92 -6.44 -3.38
N GLU A 143 4.30 -7.50 -3.90
CA GLU A 143 3.28 -7.39 -4.94
C GLU A 143 2.07 -6.56 -4.47
N PHE A 144 1.57 -6.83 -3.26
CA PHE A 144 0.51 -6.03 -2.64
C PHE A 144 0.92 -4.56 -2.51
N ALA A 145 2.15 -4.28 -2.08
CA ALA A 145 2.65 -2.91 -1.97
C ALA A 145 2.68 -2.17 -3.31
N GLY A 146 2.98 -2.86 -4.41
CA GLY A 146 2.92 -2.30 -5.75
C GLY A 146 1.52 -1.88 -6.16
N PHE A 147 0.52 -2.74 -5.93
CA PHE A 147 -0.88 -2.41 -6.22
C PHE A 147 -1.39 -1.26 -5.34
N GLU A 148 -1.19 -1.38 -4.03
CA GLU A 148 -1.64 -0.39 -3.06
C GLU A 148 -1.01 0.99 -3.31
N LEU A 149 0.27 1.05 -3.69
CA LEU A 149 0.92 2.33 -4.02
C LEU A 149 0.18 3.03 -5.17
N GLY A 150 -0.15 2.29 -6.23
CA GLY A 150 -0.89 2.84 -7.37
C GLY A 150 -2.27 3.36 -6.96
N GLU A 151 -3.02 2.56 -6.21
CA GLU A 151 -4.36 2.91 -5.76
C GLU A 151 -4.38 4.07 -4.76
N ALA A 152 -3.46 4.09 -3.79
CA ALA A 152 -3.32 5.16 -2.82
C ALA A 152 -2.98 6.49 -3.51
N ILE A 153 -2.15 6.49 -4.56
CA ILE A 153 -1.93 7.69 -5.39
C ILE A 153 -3.24 8.17 -6.00
N THR A 154 -3.99 7.27 -6.65
CA THR A 154 -5.27 7.60 -7.29
C THR A 154 -6.31 8.13 -6.31
N VAL A 155 -6.50 7.46 -5.17
CA VAL A 155 -7.45 7.90 -4.14
C VAL A 155 -7.06 9.28 -3.61
N ASN A 156 -5.79 9.51 -3.31
CA ASN A 156 -5.33 10.82 -2.84
C ASN A 156 -5.53 11.93 -3.87
N MET A 157 -5.34 11.64 -5.16
CA MET A 157 -5.63 12.59 -6.24
C MET A 157 -7.13 12.92 -6.30
N VAL A 158 -7.98 11.89 -6.38
CA VAL A 158 -9.44 12.06 -6.45
C VAL A 158 -9.97 12.84 -5.24
N MET A 159 -9.50 12.54 -4.03
CA MET A 159 -9.94 13.23 -2.82
C MET A 159 -9.51 14.70 -2.78
N LYS A 160 -8.32 15.03 -3.30
CA LYS A 160 -7.84 16.41 -3.42
C LYS A 160 -8.60 17.21 -4.47
N ASP A 161 -9.04 16.56 -5.55
CA ASP A 161 -9.85 17.20 -6.59
C ASP A 161 -11.28 17.44 -6.11
N ILE A 162 -11.85 16.53 -5.31
CA ILE A 162 -13.20 16.65 -4.76
C ILE A 162 -13.25 17.68 -3.62
N LEU A 163 -12.24 17.71 -2.74
CA LEU A 163 -12.20 18.64 -1.62
C LEU A 163 -11.58 19.98 -2.03
N VAL A 164 -12.40 21.04 -2.03
CA VAL A 164 -11.94 22.42 -2.25
C VAL A 164 -10.90 22.86 -1.21
N THR A 165 -10.93 22.29 -0.01
CA THR A 165 -9.92 22.55 1.04
C THR A 165 -9.77 21.33 1.93
N VAL A 166 -8.59 20.71 1.91
CA VAL A 166 -8.20 19.71 2.92
C VAL A 166 -7.71 20.48 4.15
N PRO A 167 -8.32 20.35 5.33
CA PRO A 167 -7.82 20.99 6.53
C PRO A 167 -6.36 20.58 6.79
N PRO A 168 -5.50 21.51 7.25
CA PRO A 168 -4.14 21.16 7.67
C PRO A 168 -4.23 20.05 8.72
N ARG A 169 -3.52 18.95 8.49
CA ARG A 169 -3.45 17.86 9.45
C ARG A 169 -2.08 17.76 10.10
N ASP A 170 -2.09 17.27 11.31
CA ASP A 170 -0.86 16.82 11.97
C ASP A 170 -0.35 15.54 11.29
N LYS A 171 0.93 15.57 10.90
CA LYS A 171 1.64 14.43 10.30
C LYS A 171 2.50 13.67 11.30
N SER A 172 2.47 14.05 12.59
CA SER A 172 3.27 13.41 13.65
C SER A 172 3.05 11.90 13.73
N ALA A 173 1.79 11.45 13.67
CA ALA A 173 1.44 10.03 13.73
C ALA A 173 1.95 9.24 12.52
N GLU A 174 1.78 9.78 11.31
CA GLU A 174 2.32 9.18 10.08
C GLU A 174 3.85 9.11 10.13
N LYS A 175 4.50 10.20 10.55
CA LYS A 175 5.96 10.24 10.68
C LYS A 175 6.45 9.20 11.67
N ALA A 176 5.82 9.08 12.84
CA ALA A 176 6.18 8.08 13.84
C ALA A 176 5.98 6.65 13.33
N LEU A 177 4.92 6.39 12.57
CA LEU A 177 4.68 5.10 11.93
C LEU A 177 5.76 4.77 10.89
N VAL A 178 6.07 5.71 10.00
CA VAL A 178 7.11 5.57 8.97
C VAL A 178 8.48 5.34 9.61
N GLU A 179 8.83 6.10 10.66
CA GLU A 179 10.08 5.93 11.40
C GLU A 179 10.18 4.54 12.02
N LYS A 180 9.09 4.08 12.67
CA LYS A 180 9.02 2.73 13.24
C LYS A 180 9.23 1.65 12.18
N MET A 181 8.50 1.71 11.06
CA MET A 181 8.62 0.74 9.97
C MET A 181 9.97 0.82 9.25
N THR A 182 10.63 1.98 9.27
CA THR A 182 11.96 2.15 8.69
C THR A 182 13.02 1.38 9.48
N ALA A 183 12.84 1.22 10.79
CA ALA A 183 13.75 0.46 11.64
C ALA A 183 13.69 -1.06 11.37
N ASP A 184 12.52 -1.58 11.00
CA ASP A 184 12.33 -3.00 10.70
C ASP A 184 12.93 -3.41 9.36
N LYS A 185 13.34 -4.69 9.20
CA LYS A 185 13.90 -5.25 7.97
C LYS A 185 13.43 -6.69 7.73
N GLY A 186 13.46 -7.12 6.47
CA GLY A 186 13.12 -8.49 6.08
C GLY A 186 11.73 -8.91 6.55
N ALA A 187 11.60 -10.14 7.05
CA ALA A 187 10.33 -10.68 7.53
C ALA A 187 9.68 -9.85 8.67
N ALA A 188 10.46 -9.14 9.49
CA ALA A 188 9.90 -8.25 10.51
C ALA A 188 9.21 -7.04 9.87
N PHE A 189 9.84 -6.46 8.84
CA PHE A 189 9.22 -5.39 8.05
C PHE A 189 7.96 -5.88 7.33
N ASP A 190 8.02 -7.04 6.67
CA ASP A 190 6.87 -7.61 5.94
C ASP A 190 5.65 -7.78 6.85
N ARG A 191 5.87 -8.31 8.07
CA ARG A 191 4.81 -8.45 9.08
C ARG A 191 4.26 -7.11 9.54
N ALA A 192 5.12 -6.15 9.84
CA ALA A 192 4.70 -4.82 10.27
C ALA A 192 3.88 -4.12 9.17
N TYR A 193 4.34 -4.20 7.91
CA TYR A 193 3.66 -3.64 6.75
C TYR A 193 2.29 -4.27 6.55
N ILE A 194 2.20 -5.59 6.45
CA ILE A 194 0.91 -6.26 6.20
C ILE A 194 -0.05 -6.10 7.39
N ALA A 195 0.45 -6.09 8.63
CA ALA A 195 -0.39 -5.83 9.79
C ALA A 195 -1.00 -4.42 9.77
N PHE A 196 -0.18 -3.40 9.44
CA PHE A 196 -0.67 -2.04 9.30
C PHE A 196 -1.69 -1.92 8.15
N GLN A 197 -1.39 -2.50 6.99
CA GLN A 197 -2.30 -2.45 5.84
C GLN A 197 -3.62 -3.15 6.16
N LEU A 198 -3.60 -4.28 6.87
CA LEU A 198 -4.81 -4.96 7.32
C LEU A 198 -5.67 -4.06 8.21
N GLU A 199 -5.09 -3.48 9.27
CA GLU A 199 -5.82 -2.62 10.20
C GLU A 199 -6.39 -1.37 9.50
N ASN A 200 -5.60 -0.75 8.63
CA ASN A 200 -6.00 0.40 7.84
C ASN A 200 -7.20 0.08 6.93
N HIS A 201 -7.17 -1.07 6.25
CA HIS A 201 -8.23 -1.49 5.34
C HIS A 201 -9.48 -2.00 6.06
N GLU A 202 -9.35 -2.62 7.23
CA GLU A 202 -10.52 -2.96 8.05
C GLU A 202 -11.24 -1.69 8.52
N PHE A 203 -10.49 -0.68 8.97
CA PHE A 203 -11.07 0.63 9.30
C PHE A 203 -11.78 1.26 8.10
N LEU A 204 -11.13 1.30 6.94
CA LEU A 204 -11.67 1.93 5.72
C LEU A 204 -12.90 1.19 5.18
N ARG A 205 -12.90 -0.15 5.25
CA ARG A 205 -14.07 -0.99 4.95
C ARG A 205 -15.24 -0.60 5.84
N ASP A 206 -15.05 -0.58 7.16
CA ASP A 206 -16.13 -0.33 8.12
C ASP A 206 -16.66 1.11 8.00
N LEU A 207 -15.77 2.07 7.73
CA LEU A 207 -16.11 3.45 7.43
C LEU A 207 -17.00 3.57 6.18
N ALA A 208 -16.62 2.91 5.08
CA ALA A 208 -17.38 2.96 3.83
C ALA A 208 -18.73 2.25 3.95
N ASP A 209 -18.77 1.09 4.62
CA ASP A 209 -20.00 0.35 4.88
C ASP A 209 -20.98 1.16 5.74
N GLY A 210 -20.49 1.76 6.83
CA GLY A 210 -21.28 2.62 7.70
C GLY A 210 -21.81 3.86 6.98
N PHE A 211 -20.97 4.56 6.20
CA PHE A 211 -21.41 5.71 5.42
C PHE A 211 -22.49 5.33 4.40
N LEU A 212 -22.35 4.22 3.68
CA LEU A 212 -23.35 3.77 2.71
C LEU A 212 -24.69 3.42 3.35
N ALA A 213 -24.67 2.83 4.55
CA ALA A 213 -25.87 2.55 5.32
C ALA A 213 -26.57 3.85 5.78
N ASN A 214 -25.79 4.79 6.32
CA ASN A 214 -26.30 6.02 6.92
C ASN A 214 -26.74 7.09 5.91
N SER A 215 -26.20 7.06 4.69
CA SER A 215 -26.52 8.00 3.61
C SER A 215 -27.58 7.46 2.64
N ALA A 216 -28.23 6.34 2.97
CA ALA A 216 -29.31 5.77 2.18
C ALA A 216 -30.43 6.81 1.93
N GLY A 217 -30.92 6.86 0.70
CA GLY A 217 -31.97 7.81 0.29
C GLY A 217 -31.50 9.24 0.01
N ALA A 218 -30.22 9.59 0.20
CA ALA A 218 -29.73 10.91 -0.15
C ALA A 218 -29.98 11.27 -1.63
N THR A 219 -30.63 12.41 -1.88
CA THR A 219 -31.00 12.86 -3.23
C THR A 219 -30.05 13.91 -3.80
N ASP A 220 -29.30 14.61 -2.92
CA ASP A 220 -28.34 15.63 -3.30
C ASP A 220 -27.23 15.06 -4.21
N PRO A 221 -26.84 15.75 -5.31
CA PRO A 221 -25.84 15.24 -6.24
C PRO A 221 -24.46 14.96 -5.60
N ALA A 222 -24.01 15.80 -4.66
CA ALA A 222 -22.71 15.60 -4.00
C ALA A 222 -22.73 14.36 -3.09
N GLU A 223 -23.85 14.16 -2.39
CA GLU A 223 -24.05 12.97 -1.56
C GLU A 223 -24.15 11.69 -2.40
N LYS A 224 -24.84 11.74 -3.56
CA LYS A 224 -24.86 10.62 -4.51
C LYS A 224 -23.47 10.27 -5.02
N GLN A 225 -22.67 11.27 -5.40
CA GLN A 225 -21.29 11.07 -5.83
C GLN A 225 -20.46 10.41 -4.73
N GLY A 226 -20.59 10.88 -3.48
CA GLY A 226 -19.91 10.27 -2.35
C GLY A 226 -20.28 8.82 -2.16
N ARG A 227 -21.56 8.48 -2.27
CA ARG A 227 -22.01 7.09 -2.19
C ARG A 227 -21.46 6.21 -3.31
N HIS A 228 -21.43 6.70 -4.54
CA HIS A 228 -20.84 5.94 -5.65
C HIS A 228 -19.35 5.67 -5.43
N LEU A 229 -18.61 6.69 -5.00
CA LEU A 229 -17.19 6.52 -4.68
C LEU A 229 -17.00 5.54 -3.51
N ALA A 230 -17.76 5.69 -2.42
CA ALA A 230 -17.70 4.79 -1.27
C ALA A 230 -18.04 3.33 -1.65
N ALA A 231 -18.99 3.11 -2.56
CA ALA A 231 -19.36 1.76 -3.01
C ALA A 231 -18.21 1.07 -3.77
N VAL A 232 -17.52 1.80 -4.65
CA VAL A 232 -16.33 1.29 -5.35
C VAL A 232 -15.21 1.00 -4.36
N MET A 233 -14.93 1.95 -3.46
CA MET A 233 -13.90 1.79 -2.45
C MET A 233 -14.18 0.61 -1.49
N LEU A 234 -15.43 0.40 -1.10
CA LEU A 234 -15.82 -0.72 -0.22
C LEU A 234 -15.50 -2.08 -0.83
N ALA A 235 -15.70 -2.25 -2.14
CA ALA A 235 -15.35 -3.50 -2.83
C ALA A 235 -13.85 -3.77 -2.74
N VAL A 236 -13.03 -2.76 -3.07
CA VAL A 236 -11.57 -2.84 -3.00
C VAL A 236 -11.09 -3.08 -1.57
N PHE A 237 -11.64 -2.37 -0.58
CA PHE A 237 -11.26 -2.56 0.82
C PHE A 237 -11.56 -3.97 1.33
N LYS A 238 -12.67 -4.58 0.91
CA LYS A 238 -12.98 -5.98 1.25
C LYS A 238 -11.97 -6.94 0.63
N GLU A 239 -11.56 -6.71 -0.62
CA GLU A 239 -10.52 -7.48 -1.28
C GLU A 239 -9.16 -7.35 -0.58
N HIS A 240 -8.75 -6.12 -0.27
CA HIS A 240 -7.49 -5.85 0.42
C HIS A 240 -7.42 -6.49 1.81
N VAL A 241 -8.52 -6.46 2.57
CA VAL A 241 -8.61 -7.18 3.86
C VAL A 241 -8.38 -8.68 3.66
N ALA A 242 -9.01 -9.29 2.65
CA ALA A 242 -8.84 -10.71 2.37
C ALA A 242 -7.40 -11.06 1.96
N ILE A 243 -6.79 -10.25 1.09
CA ILE A 243 -5.39 -10.41 0.66
C ILE A 243 -4.44 -10.26 1.85
N CYS A 244 -4.60 -9.22 2.68
CA CYS A 244 -3.75 -8.98 3.84
C CYS A 244 -3.87 -10.10 4.89
N LYS A 245 -5.07 -10.66 5.09
CA LYS A 245 -5.27 -11.83 5.97
C LYS A 245 -4.55 -13.08 5.45
N ARG A 246 -4.61 -13.33 4.15
CA ARG A 246 -3.87 -14.43 3.51
C ARG A 246 -2.36 -14.26 3.69
N ILE A 247 -1.81 -13.10 3.32
CA ILE A 247 -0.37 -12.83 3.44
C ILE A 247 0.08 -12.89 4.91
N SER A 248 -0.73 -12.36 5.85
CA SER A 248 -0.46 -12.50 7.29
C SER A 248 -0.36 -13.95 7.75
N GLY A 249 -1.12 -14.87 7.15
CA GLY A 249 -1.01 -16.30 7.42
C GLY A 249 0.32 -16.88 6.95
N GLU A 250 0.77 -16.49 5.75
CA GLU A 250 2.04 -16.92 5.16
C GLU A 250 3.25 -16.41 5.96
N LEU A 251 3.18 -15.19 6.50
CA LEU A 251 4.27 -14.58 7.27
C LEU A 251 4.43 -15.12 8.70
N LYS A 252 3.49 -15.97 9.15
CA LYS A 252 3.54 -16.67 10.44
C LYS A 252 4.07 -18.11 10.34
N ALA A 253 4.12 -18.66 9.13
CA ALA A 253 4.65 -20.00 8.85
C ALA A 253 6.18 -19.97 8.84
#